data_AF-A0A6S7K4N7-F1
#
_entry.id   AF-A0A6S7K4N7-F1
#
_cell.length_a   1.000
_cell.length_b   1.000
_cell.length_c   1.000
_cell.angle_alpha   90.00
_cell.angle_beta   90.00
_cell.angle_gamma   90.00
#
_symmetry.space_group_name_H-M   'P 1'
#
loop_
_entity.id
_entity.type
_entity.pdbx_description
1 polymer ?
#
loop_
_entity_poly.entity_id
_entity_poly.type
_entity_poly.pdbx_seq_one_letter_code
_entity_poly.pdbx_strand_id
1 'polypeptide(L)'
;METYYIESDYEYLPGLFSSLTEVLVENRQYYSGINDCSKSREFSQCFEDLIEITGKTLKLLLEVAAVSPLFDYDPNTKGNGYRTIVRVVEMCFRRLHSLGEDFQKSRAGFLFRSDHYYKEIVSYLDLSKGLFKFLEFAKLLLEWSDGNDLFPPENCYDAKTMTECHLHEMEKECFYGRRLGFHFNTALRGFLTTVCISMASFGDGYAKHDGSFTVAAVSLLNGPKYLINPDLRAKRLISLSTLVDMEFCKAFWSLTERYGFQ
;
A
#
# COMPACT_ATOMS: atom_id res chain seq x y z
N MET A 1 -4.35 -10.03 29.98
CA MET A 1 -4.53 -8.78 29.21
C MET A 1 -3.30 -7.95 29.53
N GLU A 2 -2.21 -8.14 28.78
CA GLU A 2 -0.99 -7.36 28.98
C GLU A 2 -1.26 -5.96 28.43
N THR A 3 -1.25 -4.97 29.33
CA THR A 3 -1.31 -3.56 28.96
C THR A 3 0.08 -3.15 28.48
N TYR A 4 0.30 -3.18 27.17
CA TYR A 4 1.46 -2.55 26.56
C TYR A 4 1.42 -1.05 26.91
N TYR A 5 2.51 -0.52 27.49
CA TYR A 5 2.66 0.92 27.67
C TYR A 5 2.88 1.53 26.28
N ILE A 6 1.89 2.25 25.78
CA ILE A 6 1.97 2.94 24.51
C ILE A 6 2.44 4.37 24.80
N GLU A 7 3.58 4.79 24.25
CA GLU A 7 4.05 6.17 24.36
C GLU A 7 2.95 7.12 23.85
N SER A 8 2.83 8.32 24.45
CA SER A 8 1.72 9.28 24.21
C SER A 8 1.45 9.58 22.73
N ASP A 9 2.47 9.44 21.89
CA ASP A 9 2.42 9.68 20.45
C ASP A 9 1.46 8.74 19.69
N TYR A 10 1.00 7.64 20.30
CA TYR A 10 0.16 6.63 19.64
C TYR A 10 -1.14 6.30 20.38
N GLU A 11 -1.45 6.99 21.48
CA GLU A 11 -2.67 6.75 22.30
C GLU A 11 -3.98 6.94 21.52
N TYR A 12 -3.96 7.69 20.41
CA TYR A 12 -5.14 7.90 19.57
C TYR A 12 -5.45 6.73 18.61
N LEU A 13 -4.51 5.80 18.40
CA LEU A 13 -4.68 4.71 17.43
C LEU A 13 -5.90 3.82 17.74
N PRO A 14 -6.13 3.37 18.98
CA PRO A 14 -7.32 2.58 19.30
C PRO A 14 -8.62 3.31 18.97
N GLY A 15 -8.71 4.62 19.24
CA GLY A 15 -9.88 5.43 18.93
C GLY A 15 -10.14 5.54 17.43
N LEU A 16 -9.08 5.79 16.64
CA LEU A 16 -9.17 5.83 15.17
C LEU A 16 -9.69 4.50 14.61
N PHE A 17 -9.13 3.38 15.07
CA PHE A 17 -9.50 2.05 14.58
C PHE A 17 -10.91 1.65 15.05
N SER A 18 -11.32 1.99 16.26
CA SER A 18 -12.69 1.77 16.75
C SER A 18 -13.71 2.51 15.87
N SER A 19 -13.48 3.81 15.64
CA SER A 19 -14.33 4.63 14.78
C SER A 19 -14.41 4.06 13.36
N LEU A 20 -13.29 3.58 12.81
CA LEU A 20 -13.28 2.91 11.51
C LEU A 20 -14.10 1.63 11.52
N THR A 21 -13.92 0.78 12.54
CA THR A 21 -14.68 -0.47 12.65
C THR A 21 -16.18 -0.21 12.69
N GLU A 22 -16.64 0.83 13.39
CA GLU A 22 -18.05 1.24 13.41
C GLU A 22 -18.54 1.61 12.00
N VAL A 23 -17.78 2.42 11.25
CA VAL A 23 -18.08 2.78 9.86
C VAL A 23 -18.14 1.55 8.96
N LEU A 24 -17.22 0.60 9.10
CA LEU A 24 -17.19 -0.63 8.29
C LEU A 24 -18.37 -1.56 8.64
N VAL A 25 -18.69 -1.73 9.91
CA VAL A 25 -19.81 -2.56 10.40
C VAL A 25 -21.14 -2.01 9.88
N GLU A 26 -21.35 -0.70 9.97
CA GLU A 26 -22.58 -0.08 9.47
C GLU A 26 -22.69 -0.25 7.94
N ASN A 27 -21.59 -0.05 7.21
CA ASN A 27 -21.56 -0.28 5.76
C ASN A 27 -21.87 -1.73 5.37
N ARG A 28 -21.33 -2.70 6.12
CA ARG A 28 -21.67 -4.11 5.94
C ARG A 28 -23.16 -4.36 6.16
N GLN A 29 -23.71 -3.86 7.27
CA GLN A 29 -25.12 -4.03 7.63
C GLN A 29 -26.06 -3.43 6.57
N TYR A 30 -25.73 -2.25 6.02
CA TYR A 30 -26.48 -1.64 4.93
C TYR A 30 -26.62 -2.59 3.74
N TYR A 31 -25.53 -3.23 3.28
CA TYR A 31 -25.60 -4.18 2.16
C TYR A 31 -26.24 -5.52 2.56
N SER A 32 -26.02 -6.02 3.77
CA SER A 32 -26.71 -7.22 4.24
C SER A 32 -28.24 -7.05 4.27
N GLY A 33 -28.75 -5.82 4.39
CA GLY A 33 -30.18 -5.49 4.37
C GLY A 33 -30.78 -5.23 2.98
N ILE A 34 -29.97 -5.13 1.92
CA ILE A 34 -30.46 -4.97 0.55
C ILE A 34 -30.82 -6.33 -0.02
N ASN A 35 -31.88 -6.39 -0.85
CA ASN A 35 -32.28 -7.59 -1.60
C ASN A 35 -31.06 -8.33 -2.17
N ASP A 36 -30.98 -9.63 -1.88
CA ASP A 36 -29.82 -10.44 -2.21
C ASP A 36 -29.52 -10.40 -3.72
N CYS A 37 -28.43 -9.70 -4.06
CA CYS A 37 -27.85 -9.66 -5.39
C CYS A 37 -26.34 -9.84 -5.27
N SER A 38 -25.69 -10.34 -6.33
CA SER A 38 -24.23 -10.63 -6.33
C SER A 38 -23.42 -9.46 -5.78
N LYS A 39 -23.74 -8.25 -6.21
CA LYS A 39 -23.02 -7.04 -5.82
C LYS A 39 -23.20 -6.69 -4.34
N SER A 40 -24.40 -6.91 -3.80
CA SER A 40 -24.66 -6.69 -2.38
C SER A 40 -23.84 -7.64 -1.52
N ARG A 41 -23.76 -8.92 -1.93
CA ARG A 41 -22.91 -9.92 -1.28
C ARG A 41 -21.42 -9.58 -1.38
N GLU A 42 -20.96 -9.15 -2.54
CA GLU A 42 -19.58 -8.70 -2.76
C GLU A 42 -19.18 -7.55 -1.83
N PHE A 43 -20.02 -6.51 -1.72
CA PHE A 43 -19.79 -5.41 -0.78
C PHE A 43 -19.80 -5.90 0.68
N SER A 44 -20.81 -6.68 1.06
CA SER A 44 -20.95 -7.19 2.43
C SER A 44 -19.73 -8.02 2.85
N GLN A 45 -19.26 -8.91 1.97
CA GLN A 45 -18.05 -9.71 2.20
C GLN A 45 -16.80 -8.83 2.27
N CYS A 46 -16.64 -7.86 1.36
CA CYS A 46 -15.49 -6.97 1.37
C CYS A 46 -15.40 -6.15 2.66
N PHE A 47 -16.54 -5.67 3.20
CA PHE A 47 -16.56 -4.99 4.50
C PHE A 47 -16.29 -5.93 5.68
N GLU A 48 -16.75 -7.19 5.64
CA GLU A 48 -16.39 -8.20 6.63
C GLU A 48 -14.88 -8.43 6.68
N ASP A 49 -14.26 -8.66 5.52
CA ASP A 49 -12.81 -8.85 5.41
C ASP A 49 -12.03 -7.62 5.91
N LEU A 50 -12.56 -6.41 5.65
CA LEU A 50 -11.98 -5.16 6.15
C LEU A 50 -12.08 -5.04 7.67
N ILE A 51 -13.19 -5.45 8.28
CA ILE A 51 -13.35 -5.47 9.74
C ILE A 51 -12.31 -6.42 10.36
N GLU A 52 -12.18 -7.62 9.80
CA GLU A 52 -11.23 -8.62 10.28
C GLU A 52 -9.78 -8.12 10.20
N ILE A 53 -9.35 -7.62 9.02
CA ILE A 53 -7.97 -7.14 8.85
C ILE A 53 -7.70 -5.89 9.68
N THR A 54 -8.69 -5.02 9.89
CA THR A 54 -8.57 -3.83 10.76
C THR A 54 -8.27 -4.24 12.20
N GLY A 55 -8.99 -5.22 12.74
CA GLY A 55 -8.77 -5.73 14.10
C GLY A 55 -7.40 -6.39 14.27
N LYS A 56 -7.00 -7.26 13.33
CA LYS A 56 -5.66 -7.89 13.33
C LYS A 56 -4.55 -6.86 13.24
N THR A 57 -4.71 -5.87 12.35
CA THR A 57 -3.72 -4.81 12.13
C THR A 57 -3.56 -3.94 13.37
N LEU A 58 -4.64 -3.53 14.04
CA LEU A 58 -4.55 -2.73 15.26
C LEU A 58 -3.69 -3.41 16.31
N LYS A 59 -3.97 -4.70 16.61
CA LYS A 59 -3.22 -5.44 17.63
C LYS A 59 -1.72 -5.38 17.37
N LEU A 60 -1.31 -5.74 16.16
CA LEU A 60 0.10 -5.81 15.78
C LEU A 60 0.75 -4.42 15.67
N LEU A 61 0.00 -3.43 15.20
CA LEU A 61 0.45 -2.04 15.12
C LEU A 61 0.78 -1.48 16.50
N LEU A 62 -0.04 -1.78 17.53
CA LEU A 62 0.22 -1.32 18.90
C LEU A 62 1.45 -1.99 19.51
N GLU A 63 1.69 -3.27 19.21
CA GLU A 63 2.91 -3.98 19.62
C GLU A 63 4.16 -3.31 19.04
N VAL A 64 4.18 -3.04 17.73
CA VAL A 64 5.29 -2.34 17.05
C VAL A 64 5.43 -0.89 17.55
N ALA A 65 4.32 -0.17 17.74
CA ALA A 65 4.33 1.21 18.20
C ALA A 65 4.93 1.34 19.61
N ALA A 66 4.61 0.42 20.52
CA ALA A 66 5.09 0.43 21.90
C ALA A 66 6.62 0.28 21.99
N VAL A 67 7.24 -0.50 21.09
CA VAL A 67 8.69 -0.73 21.10
C VAL A 67 9.46 0.22 20.19
N SER A 68 8.80 0.86 19.22
CA SER A 68 9.45 1.78 18.28
C SER A 68 10.33 2.89 18.90
N PRO A 69 10.05 3.43 20.11
CA PRO A 69 10.91 4.46 20.71
C PRO A 69 12.29 3.95 21.14
N LEU A 70 12.43 2.64 21.38
CA LEU A 70 13.71 2.03 21.76
C LEU A 70 14.77 2.15 20.66
N PHE A 71 14.33 2.34 19.42
CA PHE A 71 15.17 2.44 18.23
C PHE A 71 15.38 3.89 17.77
N ASP A 72 14.91 4.87 18.55
CA ASP A 72 15.25 6.26 18.29
C ASP A 72 16.73 6.52 18.57
N TYR A 73 17.29 7.50 17.87
CA TYR A 73 18.69 7.89 18.06
C TYR A 73 18.95 8.37 19.50
N ASP A 74 18.03 9.17 20.04
CA ASP A 74 17.97 9.58 21.44
C ASP A 74 16.54 10.05 21.80
N PRO A 75 16.18 10.24 23.09
CA PRO A 75 14.83 10.63 23.50
C PRO A 75 14.28 11.94 22.89
N ASN A 76 15.14 12.84 22.41
CA ASN A 76 14.77 14.08 21.74
C ASN A 76 14.81 13.97 20.21
N THR A 77 15.45 12.94 19.67
CA THR A 77 15.63 12.72 18.23
C THR A 77 14.82 11.50 17.78
N LYS A 78 13.50 11.70 17.67
CA LYS A 78 12.56 10.67 17.23
C LYS A 78 12.72 10.40 15.73
N GLY A 79 12.97 9.14 15.35
CA GLY A 79 13.10 8.79 13.95
C GLY A 79 13.75 7.43 13.74
N ASN A 80 12.94 6.45 13.30
CA ASN A 80 13.41 5.14 12.87
C ASN A 80 12.42 4.47 11.90
N GLY A 81 12.81 3.30 11.40
CA GLY A 81 12.00 2.51 10.46
C GLY A 81 10.66 2.05 11.03
N TYR A 82 10.62 1.62 12.30
CA TYR A 82 9.39 1.17 12.95
C TYR A 82 8.38 2.31 13.12
N ARG A 83 8.83 3.50 13.54
CA ARG A 83 7.96 4.70 13.59
C ARG A 83 7.38 5.04 12.21
N THR A 84 8.19 4.88 11.15
CA THR A 84 7.72 5.08 9.77
C THR A 84 6.65 4.07 9.37
N ILE A 85 6.84 2.79 9.69
CA ILE A 85 5.86 1.73 9.44
C ILE A 85 4.55 2.06 10.16
N VAL A 86 4.60 2.43 11.45
CA VAL A 86 3.41 2.81 12.22
C VAL A 86 2.66 3.94 11.53
N ARG A 87 3.38 4.99 11.10
CA ARG A 87 2.78 6.15 10.42
C ARG A 87 2.17 5.78 9.07
N VAL A 88 2.84 4.97 8.26
CA VAL A 88 2.33 4.56 6.95
C VAL A 88 1.05 3.72 7.09
N VAL A 89 1.02 2.80 8.06
CA VAL A 89 -0.18 2.02 8.38
C VAL A 89 -1.31 2.94 8.82
N GLU A 90 -1.07 3.82 9.80
CA GLU A 90 -2.06 4.80 10.25
C GLU A 90 -2.65 5.63 9.09
N MET A 91 -1.80 6.12 8.17
CA MET A 91 -2.25 6.88 7.01
C MET A 91 -3.17 6.07 6.08
N CYS A 92 -2.94 4.76 5.94
CA CYS A 92 -3.84 3.89 5.19
C CYS A 92 -5.22 3.84 5.83
N PHE A 93 -5.28 3.49 7.12
CA PHE A 93 -6.54 3.30 7.84
C PHE A 93 -7.31 4.62 8.03
N ARG A 94 -6.62 5.75 8.19
CA ARG A 94 -7.26 7.08 8.20
C ARG A 94 -7.91 7.41 6.87
N ARG A 95 -7.28 7.08 5.74
CA ARG A 95 -7.88 7.30 4.41
C ARG A 95 -9.02 6.33 4.13
N LEU A 96 -8.91 5.07 4.59
CA LEU A 96 -10.01 4.11 4.53
C LEU A 96 -11.21 4.60 5.35
N HIS A 97 -10.99 5.18 6.54
CA HIS A 97 -12.04 5.80 7.34
C HIS A 97 -12.78 6.89 6.56
N SER A 98 -12.05 7.86 6.01
CA SER A 98 -12.66 8.93 5.21
C SER A 98 -13.43 8.38 4.00
N LEU A 99 -12.88 7.38 3.31
CA LEU A 99 -13.58 6.71 2.20
C LEU A 99 -14.87 6.04 2.67
N GLY A 100 -14.85 5.37 3.82
CA GLY A 100 -16.01 4.71 4.41
C GLY A 100 -17.12 5.71 4.77
N GLU A 101 -16.77 6.85 5.35
CA GLU A 101 -17.71 7.93 5.68
C GLU A 101 -18.31 8.58 4.41
N ASP A 102 -17.48 8.87 3.41
CA ASP A 102 -17.93 9.43 2.14
C ASP A 102 -18.85 8.46 1.39
N PHE A 103 -18.54 7.17 1.49
CA PHE A 103 -19.37 6.10 0.97
C PHE A 103 -20.74 6.05 1.69
N GLN A 104 -20.78 6.11 3.02
CA GLN A 104 -22.04 6.15 3.78
C GLN A 104 -22.95 7.31 3.35
N LYS A 105 -22.38 8.49 3.13
CA LYS A 105 -23.10 9.69 2.70
C LYS A 105 -23.64 9.59 1.27
N SER A 106 -22.98 8.83 0.40
CA SER A 106 -23.26 8.83 -1.04
C SER A 106 -24.00 7.58 -1.56
N ARG A 107 -23.94 6.46 -0.85
CA ARG A 107 -24.44 5.14 -1.29
C ARG A 107 -25.94 5.04 -1.59
N ALA A 108 -26.75 5.94 -1.04
CA ALA A 108 -28.20 6.01 -1.32
C ALA A 108 -28.54 7.01 -2.45
N GLY A 109 -27.57 7.76 -2.95
CA GLY A 109 -27.77 8.80 -3.95
C GLY A 109 -28.00 8.24 -5.36
N PHE A 110 -28.80 8.94 -6.16
CA PHE A 110 -29.12 8.53 -7.54
C PHE A 110 -27.89 8.43 -8.46
N LEU A 111 -26.88 9.30 -8.25
CA LEU A 111 -25.65 9.33 -9.04
C LEU A 111 -24.55 8.40 -8.48
N PHE A 112 -24.89 7.50 -7.55
CA PHE A 112 -23.93 6.63 -6.89
C PHE A 112 -23.27 5.66 -7.87
N ARG A 113 -21.95 5.79 -8.03
CA ARG A 113 -21.14 4.96 -8.92
C ARG A 113 -20.66 3.71 -8.20
N SER A 114 -21.57 2.76 -8.00
CA SER A 114 -21.30 1.55 -7.22
C SER A 114 -20.05 0.77 -7.66
N ASP A 115 -19.80 0.60 -8.96
CA ASP A 115 -18.58 -0.09 -9.45
C ASP A 115 -17.29 0.66 -9.12
N HIS A 116 -17.32 1.99 -9.16
CA HIS A 116 -16.16 2.80 -8.82
C HIS A 116 -15.84 2.66 -7.33
N TYR A 117 -16.83 2.84 -6.47
CA TYR A 117 -16.64 2.71 -5.02
C TYR A 117 -16.23 1.30 -4.61
N TYR A 118 -16.79 0.26 -5.24
CA TYR A 118 -16.37 -1.11 -4.97
C TYR A 118 -14.87 -1.29 -5.23
N LYS A 119 -14.37 -0.82 -6.38
CA LYS A 119 -12.94 -0.88 -6.71
C LYS A 119 -12.08 -0.05 -5.76
N GLU A 120 -12.57 1.10 -5.29
CA GLU A 120 -11.86 1.91 -4.30
C GLU A 120 -11.72 1.14 -2.97
N ILE A 121 -12.82 0.56 -2.46
CA ILE A 121 -12.85 -0.18 -1.20
C ILE A 121 -11.99 -1.45 -1.27
N VAL A 122 -12.15 -2.26 -2.33
CA VAL A 122 -11.33 -3.47 -2.56
C VAL A 122 -9.84 -3.12 -2.58
N SER A 123 -9.46 -2.03 -3.26
CA SER A 123 -8.05 -1.64 -3.29
C SER A 123 -7.48 -1.22 -1.92
N TYR A 124 -8.33 -0.79 -0.97
CA TYR A 124 -7.90 -0.58 0.42
C TYR A 124 -7.87 -1.89 1.21
N LEU A 125 -8.72 -2.87 0.91
CA LEU A 125 -8.62 -4.20 1.48
C LEU A 125 -7.28 -4.85 1.12
N ASP A 126 -6.92 -4.82 -0.17
CA ASP A 126 -5.65 -5.38 -0.65
C ASP A 126 -4.45 -4.64 -0.04
N LEU A 127 -4.51 -3.30 0.01
CA LEU A 127 -3.48 -2.51 0.67
C LEU A 127 -3.36 -2.81 2.17
N SER A 128 -4.49 -3.00 2.87
CA SER A 128 -4.50 -3.33 4.30
C SER A 128 -3.87 -4.71 4.54
N LYS A 129 -4.17 -5.70 3.70
CA LYS A 129 -3.54 -7.03 3.74
C LYS A 129 -2.02 -6.94 3.49
N GLY A 130 -1.59 -6.16 2.51
CA GLY A 130 -0.17 -5.94 2.22
C GLY A 130 0.58 -5.24 3.37
N LEU A 131 -0.03 -4.22 3.97
CA LEU A 131 0.54 -3.52 5.12
C LEU A 131 0.56 -4.38 6.39
N PHE A 132 -0.45 -5.22 6.59
CA PHE A 132 -0.46 -6.19 7.67
C PHE A 132 0.73 -7.17 7.55
N LYS A 133 1.03 -7.65 6.35
CA LYS A 133 2.22 -8.49 6.08
C LYS A 133 3.53 -7.75 6.38
N PHE A 134 3.63 -6.45 6.07
CA PHE A 134 4.78 -5.64 6.48
C PHE A 134 4.92 -5.53 8.01
N LEU A 135 3.80 -5.43 8.73
CA LEU A 135 3.82 -5.42 10.19
C LEU A 135 4.22 -6.78 10.78
N GLU A 136 3.75 -7.89 10.21
CA GLU A 136 4.16 -9.24 10.62
C GLU A 136 5.67 -9.39 10.47
N PHE A 137 6.20 -8.92 9.35
CA PHE A 137 7.64 -8.91 9.10
C PHE A 137 8.40 -7.97 10.04
N ALA A 138 7.88 -6.79 10.32
CA ALA A 138 8.49 -5.86 11.30
C ALA A 138 8.57 -6.49 12.69
N LYS A 139 7.52 -7.20 13.12
CA LYS A 139 7.52 -7.95 14.38
C LYS A 139 8.55 -9.06 14.38
N LEU A 140 8.70 -9.81 13.29
CA LEU A 140 9.72 -10.83 13.18
C LEU A 140 11.14 -10.25 13.33
N LEU A 141 11.41 -9.11 12.71
CA LEU A 141 12.69 -8.40 12.87
C LEU A 141 12.92 -7.96 14.32
N LEU A 142 11.88 -7.51 15.02
CA LEU A 142 11.96 -7.16 16.46
C LEU A 142 12.26 -8.39 17.33
N GLU A 143 11.71 -9.56 16.99
CA GLU A 143 11.98 -10.81 17.71
C GLU A 143 13.41 -11.32 17.49
N TRP A 144 14.01 -10.97 16.36
CA TRP A 144 15.39 -11.32 16.01
C TRP A 144 16.43 -10.28 16.46
N SER A 145 16.01 -9.04 16.74
CA SER A 145 16.93 -8.00 17.20
C SER A 145 17.42 -8.26 18.61
N ASP A 146 18.72 -8.08 18.84
CA ASP A 146 19.32 -8.11 20.17
C ASP A 146 19.26 -6.71 20.80
N GLY A 147 18.35 -6.52 21.76
CA GLY A 147 18.20 -5.25 22.46
C GLY A 147 17.63 -4.14 21.57
N ASN A 148 18.33 -3.01 21.47
CA ASN A 148 17.86 -1.81 20.76
C ASN A 148 18.54 -1.62 19.39
N ASP A 149 19.18 -2.66 18.85
CA ASP A 149 19.79 -2.59 17.52
C ASP A 149 18.73 -2.69 16.42
N LEU A 150 18.72 -1.69 15.53
CA LEU A 150 17.74 -1.60 14.44
C LEU A 150 17.81 -2.78 13.48
N PHE A 151 18.98 -3.40 13.35
CA PHE A 151 19.23 -4.54 12.49
C PHE A 151 19.46 -5.78 13.35
N PRO A 152 18.78 -6.90 13.04
CA PRO A 152 19.10 -8.14 13.69
C PRO A 152 20.55 -8.58 13.40
N PRO A 153 21.18 -9.40 14.26
CA PRO A 153 22.50 -9.96 14.00
C PRO A 153 22.57 -10.75 12.68
N GLU A 154 23.70 -10.70 11.96
CA GLU A 154 23.86 -11.38 10.66
C GLU A 154 23.65 -12.91 10.73
N ASN A 155 23.79 -13.52 11.90
CA ASN A 155 23.63 -14.95 12.13
C ASN A 155 22.21 -15.37 12.54
N CYS A 156 21.30 -14.43 12.83
CA CYS A 156 19.95 -14.75 13.30
C CYS A 156 18.89 -14.84 12.18
N TYR A 157 19.22 -14.35 10.98
CA TYR A 157 18.37 -14.52 9.79
C TYR A 157 19.22 -14.94 8.60
N ASP A 158 18.73 -15.94 7.86
CA ASP A 158 19.29 -16.20 6.55
C ASP A 158 18.59 -15.29 5.50
N ALA A 159 19.37 -14.71 4.60
CA ALA A 159 18.86 -13.79 3.57
C ALA A 159 17.82 -14.45 2.64
N LYS A 160 17.85 -15.78 2.52
CA LYS A 160 16.93 -16.55 1.70
C LYS A 160 15.56 -16.63 2.37
N THR A 161 15.47 -16.85 3.67
CA THR A 161 14.25 -16.84 4.50
C THR A 161 13.60 -15.45 4.54
N MET A 162 14.41 -14.39 4.61
CA MET A 162 13.93 -13.00 4.47
C MET A 162 13.30 -12.73 3.10
N THR A 163 13.97 -13.19 2.03
CA THR A 163 13.57 -12.86 0.64
C THR A 163 12.46 -13.77 0.12
N GLU A 164 12.53 -15.06 0.37
CA GLU A 164 11.63 -16.08 -0.17
C GLU A 164 10.35 -16.22 0.66
N CYS A 165 10.42 -16.26 2.00
CA CYS A 165 9.21 -16.48 2.81
C CYS A 165 8.38 -15.21 3.00
N HIS A 166 9.01 -14.05 3.19
CA HIS A 166 8.25 -12.84 3.56
C HIS A 166 8.07 -11.89 2.38
N LEU A 167 9.10 -11.62 1.58
CA LEU A 167 9.01 -10.61 0.51
C LEU A 167 8.39 -11.13 -0.80
N HIS A 168 8.52 -12.42 -1.09
CA HIS A 168 7.97 -13.04 -2.30
C HIS A 168 6.46 -13.34 -2.16
N GLU A 169 5.99 -13.68 -0.95
CA GLU A 169 4.58 -13.95 -0.68
C GLU A 169 3.72 -12.68 -0.60
N MET A 170 4.34 -11.51 -0.48
CA MET A 170 3.64 -10.24 -0.38
C MET A 170 3.07 -9.79 -1.73
N GLU A 171 1.78 -9.51 -1.75
CA GLU A 171 1.11 -8.93 -2.91
C GLU A 171 1.56 -7.48 -3.14
N LYS A 172 2.39 -7.28 -4.15
CA LYS A 172 2.97 -5.97 -4.49
C LYS A 172 2.01 -5.08 -5.27
N GLU A 173 0.99 -5.67 -5.93
CA GLU A 173 0.09 -4.96 -6.86
C GLU A 173 -0.66 -3.81 -6.18
N CYS A 174 -1.06 -4.01 -4.92
CA CYS A 174 -1.80 -3.02 -4.14
C CYS A 174 -1.05 -1.68 -3.98
N PHE A 175 0.29 -1.68 -4.00
CA PHE A 175 1.12 -0.48 -3.85
C PHE A 175 1.37 0.28 -5.16
N TYR A 176 1.22 -0.37 -6.32
CA TYR A 176 1.48 0.25 -7.63
C TYR A 176 0.19 0.53 -8.42
N GLY A 177 -0.96 0.05 -7.92
CA GLY A 177 -2.28 0.24 -8.50
C GLY A 177 -2.94 1.55 -8.08
N ARG A 178 -4.22 1.47 -7.72
CA ARG A 178 -5.06 2.64 -7.34
C ARG A 178 -4.51 3.41 -6.14
N ARG A 179 -3.78 2.74 -5.24
CA ARG A 179 -3.21 3.32 -4.02
C ARG A 179 -1.74 3.72 -4.15
N LEU A 180 -1.23 3.87 -5.36
CA LEU A 180 0.14 4.35 -5.59
C LEU A 180 0.42 5.63 -4.79
N GLY A 181 1.46 5.59 -3.96
CA GLY A 181 1.89 6.73 -3.15
C GLY A 181 0.82 7.24 -2.19
N PHE A 182 -0.04 6.38 -1.63
CA PHE A 182 -1.10 6.78 -0.70
C PHE A 182 -0.56 7.54 0.54
N HIS A 183 0.66 7.22 0.98
CA HIS A 183 1.34 7.86 2.10
C HIS A 183 2.02 9.18 1.73
N PHE A 184 2.11 9.53 0.44
CA PHE A 184 2.62 10.81 0.00
C PHE A 184 1.52 11.85 -0.16
N ASN A 185 1.95 13.12 -0.17
CA ASN A 185 1.10 14.25 -0.56
C ASN A 185 0.68 14.14 -2.04
N THR A 186 -0.33 14.92 -2.43
CA THR A 186 -0.92 14.85 -3.77
C THR A 186 0.06 15.22 -4.88
N ALA A 187 0.95 16.19 -4.66
CA ALA A 187 1.92 16.63 -5.66
C ALA A 187 2.92 15.52 -6.00
N LEU A 188 3.53 14.92 -4.97
CA LEU A 188 4.46 13.81 -5.14
C LEU A 188 3.78 12.57 -5.70
N ARG A 189 2.52 12.30 -5.31
CA ARG A 189 1.74 11.21 -5.89
C ARG A 189 1.51 11.41 -7.40
N GLY A 190 1.20 12.63 -7.83
CA GLY A 190 1.05 12.97 -9.23
C GLY A 190 2.34 12.68 -10.02
N PHE A 191 3.47 13.17 -9.52
CA PHE A 191 4.78 12.90 -10.11
C PHE A 191 5.10 11.40 -10.18
N LEU A 192 4.94 10.66 -9.08
CA LEU A 192 5.17 9.21 -9.04
C LEU A 192 4.26 8.46 -10.01
N THR A 193 3.00 8.88 -10.14
CA THR A 193 2.06 8.31 -11.10
C THR A 193 2.55 8.49 -12.52
N THR A 194 3.07 9.68 -12.87
CA THR A 194 3.68 9.94 -14.17
C THR A 194 4.88 9.03 -14.41
N VAL A 195 5.81 8.91 -13.45
CA VAL A 195 6.98 8.03 -13.57
C VAL A 195 6.55 6.57 -13.79
N CYS A 196 5.60 6.08 -13.00
CA CYS A 196 5.07 4.73 -13.11
C CYS A 196 4.37 4.46 -14.45
N ILE A 197 3.60 5.41 -14.97
CA ILE A 197 2.99 5.30 -16.31
C ILE A 197 4.08 5.25 -17.37
N SER A 198 5.05 6.17 -17.33
CA SER A 198 6.16 6.23 -18.29
C SER A 198 6.97 4.94 -18.28
N MET A 199 7.28 4.39 -17.10
CA MET A 199 8.04 3.15 -16.98
C MET A 199 7.27 1.93 -17.51
N ALA A 200 5.97 1.82 -17.21
CA ALA A 200 5.13 0.76 -17.74
C ALA A 200 5.04 0.81 -19.27
N SER A 201 4.88 2.00 -19.83
CA SER A 201 4.84 2.21 -21.28
C SER A 201 6.18 1.97 -21.98
N PHE A 202 7.27 2.37 -21.35
CA PHE A 202 8.63 2.10 -21.82
C PHE A 202 8.93 0.61 -21.85
N GLY A 203 8.52 -0.12 -20.81
CA GLY A 203 8.56 -1.58 -20.76
C GLY A 203 7.97 -2.27 -21.98
N ASP A 204 6.82 -1.79 -22.47
CA ASP A 204 6.14 -2.36 -23.64
C ASP A 204 6.89 -2.14 -24.95
N GLY A 205 7.62 -1.03 -25.08
CA GLY A 205 8.45 -0.73 -26.25
C GLY A 205 9.81 -1.42 -26.20
N TYR A 206 10.42 -1.50 -25.01
CA TYR A 206 11.77 -2.04 -24.81
C TYR A 206 11.90 -3.50 -25.27
N ALA A 207 10.90 -4.34 -24.98
CA ALA A 207 10.90 -5.74 -25.38
C ALA A 207 10.73 -5.98 -26.90
N LYS A 208 10.40 -4.94 -27.68
CA LYS A 208 9.98 -5.07 -29.09
C LYS A 208 10.95 -4.45 -30.10
N HIS A 209 11.94 -3.67 -29.67
CA HIS A 209 12.79 -2.90 -30.59
C HIS A 209 14.25 -2.78 -30.13
N ASP A 210 15.19 -3.10 -31.02
CA ASP A 210 16.65 -2.88 -30.89
C ASP A 210 17.08 -1.39 -30.97
N GLY A 211 16.14 -0.43 -30.92
CA GLY A 211 16.42 0.98 -31.19
C GLY A 211 15.81 1.96 -30.18
N SER A 212 16.63 2.80 -29.56
CA SER A 212 16.24 3.75 -28.50
C SER A 212 15.16 4.77 -28.89
N PHE A 213 15.03 5.14 -30.17
CA PHE A 213 14.11 6.19 -30.63
C PHE A 213 12.67 5.69 -30.85
N THR A 214 12.50 4.48 -31.38
CA THR A 214 11.17 3.85 -31.55
C THR A 214 10.54 3.51 -30.20
N VAL A 215 11.36 3.17 -29.20
CA VAL A 215 10.90 2.90 -27.83
C VAL A 215 10.28 4.16 -27.17
N ALA A 216 10.88 5.34 -27.36
CA ALA A 216 10.36 6.59 -26.79
C ALA A 216 9.01 7.01 -27.41
N ALA A 217 8.87 6.91 -28.73
CA ALA A 217 7.62 7.22 -29.43
C ALA A 217 6.48 6.24 -29.08
N VAL A 218 6.78 4.95 -28.95
CA VAL A 218 5.82 3.91 -28.54
C VAL A 218 5.41 4.04 -27.07
N SER A 219 6.28 4.57 -26.21
CA SER A 219 5.98 4.82 -24.80
C SER A 219 4.90 5.89 -24.63
N LEU A 220 4.97 6.98 -25.41
CA LEU A 220 3.95 8.03 -25.43
C LEU A 220 2.58 7.50 -25.90
N LEU A 221 2.56 6.61 -26.90
CA LEU A 221 1.33 6.03 -27.43
C LEU A 221 0.67 5.01 -26.49
N ASN A 222 1.45 4.32 -25.66
CA ASN A 222 0.94 3.32 -24.71
C ASN A 222 0.64 3.86 -23.31
N GLY A 223 0.93 5.13 -23.01
CA GLY A 223 0.64 5.77 -21.72
C GLY A 223 -0.85 5.76 -21.30
N PRO A 224 -1.81 6.07 -22.19
CA PRO A 224 -3.20 6.27 -21.80
C PRO A 224 -3.87 5.06 -21.13
N LYS A 225 -3.55 3.82 -21.56
CA LYS A 225 -4.12 2.61 -20.95
C LYS A 225 -3.70 2.43 -19.48
N TYR A 226 -2.49 2.86 -19.11
CA TYR A 226 -1.98 2.76 -17.73
C TYR A 226 -2.46 3.89 -16.82
N LEU A 227 -2.90 5.01 -17.40
CA LEU A 227 -3.61 6.05 -16.68
C LEU A 227 -5.05 5.60 -16.36
N ILE A 228 -5.75 5.03 -17.35
CA ILE A 228 -7.15 4.60 -17.24
C ILE A 228 -7.29 3.34 -16.38
N ASN A 229 -6.32 2.42 -16.44
CA ASN A 229 -6.34 1.17 -15.71
C ASN A 229 -5.13 1.06 -14.77
N PRO A 230 -5.25 1.57 -13.53
CA PRO A 230 -4.19 1.47 -12.52
C PRO A 230 -3.81 0.02 -12.18
N ASP A 231 -4.77 -0.90 -12.25
CA ASP A 231 -4.55 -2.31 -11.90
C ASP A 231 -3.67 -3.00 -12.97
N LEU A 232 -3.91 -2.68 -14.25
CA LEU A 232 -3.03 -3.08 -15.35
C LEU A 232 -1.62 -2.49 -15.22
N ARG A 233 -1.52 -1.23 -14.77
CA ARG A 233 -0.23 -0.57 -14.51
C ARG A 233 0.56 -1.30 -13.41
N ALA A 234 -0.10 -1.67 -12.32
CA ALA A 234 0.53 -2.39 -11.21
C ALA A 234 1.14 -3.72 -11.67
N LYS A 235 0.36 -4.53 -12.38
CA LYS A 235 0.80 -5.80 -12.97
C LYS A 235 2.02 -5.62 -13.86
N ARG A 236 2.00 -4.58 -14.70
CA ARG A 236 3.12 -4.30 -15.59
C ARG A 236 4.38 -3.91 -14.81
N LEU A 237 4.27 -3.01 -13.84
CA LEU A 237 5.41 -2.56 -13.04
C LEU A 237 6.04 -3.70 -12.26
N ILE A 238 5.24 -4.61 -11.70
CA ILE A 238 5.77 -5.78 -11.00
C ILE A 238 6.48 -6.71 -11.97
N SER A 239 5.89 -6.99 -13.14
CA SER A 239 6.55 -7.78 -14.17
C SER A 239 7.89 -7.16 -14.60
N LEU A 240 7.97 -5.82 -14.66
CA LEU A 240 9.22 -5.14 -14.98
C LEU A 240 10.20 -5.31 -13.83
N SER A 241 9.79 -5.07 -12.58
CA SER A 241 10.70 -5.19 -11.42
C SER A 241 11.34 -6.57 -11.26
N THR A 242 10.73 -7.63 -11.78
CA THR A 242 11.25 -9.00 -11.69
C THR A 242 12.04 -9.45 -12.93
N LEU A 243 11.76 -8.86 -14.10
CA LEU A 243 12.32 -9.32 -15.38
C LEU A 243 13.44 -8.43 -15.92
N VAL A 244 13.57 -7.23 -15.37
CA VAL A 244 14.35 -6.16 -15.97
C VAL A 244 15.74 -6.08 -15.36
N ASP A 245 16.74 -5.93 -16.23
CA ASP A 245 18.14 -5.77 -15.87
C ASP A 245 18.53 -4.30 -15.61
N MET A 246 19.79 -4.11 -15.21
CA MET A 246 20.35 -2.78 -15.00
C MET A 246 20.37 -1.93 -16.29
N GLU A 247 20.41 -2.57 -17.47
CA GLU A 247 20.48 -1.88 -18.77
C GLU A 247 19.18 -1.15 -19.09
N PHE A 248 18.04 -1.78 -18.83
CA PHE A 248 16.75 -1.11 -18.95
C PHE A 248 16.64 0.10 -18.03
N CYS A 249 17.04 -0.03 -16.75
CA CYS A 249 16.96 1.08 -15.80
C CYS A 249 17.79 2.26 -16.30
N LYS A 250 19.01 1.99 -16.78
CA LYS A 250 19.86 2.99 -17.43
C LYS A 250 19.17 3.59 -18.66
N ALA A 251 18.59 2.77 -19.53
CA ALA A 251 17.92 3.22 -20.74
C ALA A 251 16.73 4.15 -20.42
N PHE A 252 15.87 3.74 -19.49
CA PHE A 252 14.72 4.51 -19.02
C PHE A 252 15.14 5.86 -18.42
N TRP A 253 16.08 5.87 -17.48
CA TRP A 253 16.53 7.11 -16.84
C TRP A 253 17.32 8.02 -17.81
N SER A 254 18.02 7.44 -18.80
CA SER A 254 18.68 8.24 -19.84
C SER A 254 17.71 8.94 -20.80
N LEU A 255 16.41 8.62 -20.77
CA LEU A 255 15.42 9.35 -21.59
C LEU A 255 15.36 10.83 -21.24
N THR A 256 15.48 11.18 -19.96
CA THR A 256 15.47 12.59 -19.53
C THR A 256 16.72 13.33 -20.01
N GLU A 257 17.86 12.64 -20.08
CA GLU A 257 19.12 13.19 -20.59
C GLU A 257 19.11 13.36 -22.11
N ARG A 258 18.54 12.40 -22.84
CA ARG A 258 18.55 12.40 -24.32
C ARG A 258 17.44 13.23 -24.95
N TYR A 259 16.28 13.35 -24.30
CA TYR A 259 15.09 13.98 -24.88
C TYR A 259 14.59 15.21 -24.13
N GLY A 260 15.29 15.63 -23.06
CA GLY A 260 15.16 16.98 -22.49
C GLY A 260 13.72 17.42 -22.22
N PHE A 261 13.05 16.76 -21.28
CA PHE A 261 11.90 17.41 -20.63
C PHE A 261 12.44 18.37 -19.56
N GLN A 262 12.81 19.58 -19.99
CA GLN A 262 12.92 20.76 -19.11
C GLN A 262 11.58 21.50 -19.10
#